data_AF-A0AAV2ECR1-F1
#
_entry.id   AF-A0AAV2ECR1-F1
#
_cell.length_a   1.000
_cell.length_b   1.000
_cell.length_c   1.000
_cell.angle_alpha   90.00
_cell.angle_beta   90.00
_cell.angle_gamma   90.00
#
_symmetry.space_group_name_H-M   'P 1'
#
loop_
_entity.id
_entity.type
_entity.pdbx_description
1 polymer ?
#
loop_
_entity_poly.entity_id
_entity_poly.type
_entity_poly.pdbx_seq_one_letter_code
_entity_poly.pdbx_strand_id
1 'polypeptide(L)' 'MVSPTVFARRSLCYLLYDQPDAALRDGMQAQCVYPDWSTAFYMQSVALAKLNMHNDAADMLNEASTLEEKRLRKAS' A
#
# COMPACT_ATOMS: atom_id res chain seq x y z
N MET A 1 -10.09 -3.48 -17.93
CA MET A 1 -9.29 -4.13 -16.86
C MET A 1 -8.25 -3.12 -16.39
N VAL A 2 -8.41 -2.52 -15.21
CA VAL A 2 -7.42 -1.55 -14.69
C VAL A 2 -6.35 -2.34 -13.94
N SER A 3 -5.08 -2.20 -14.35
CA SER A 3 -3.98 -2.91 -13.73
C SER A 3 -3.72 -2.36 -12.31
N PRO A 4 -3.45 -3.21 -11.30
CA PRO A 4 -3.09 -2.75 -9.95
C PRO A 4 -1.88 -1.82 -9.94
N THR A 5 -0.97 -1.95 -10.92
CA THR A 5 0.19 -1.07 -11.09
C THR A 5 -0.19 0.38 -11.39
N VAL A 6 -1.36 0.63 -11.98
CA VAL A 6 -1.85 1.99 -12.24
C VAL A 6 -2.23 2.67 -10.93
N PHE A 7 -2.95 1.97 -10.05
CA PHE A 7 -3.33 2.49 -8.74
C PHE A 7 -2.10 2.77 -7.87
N ALA A 8 -1.12 1.87 -7.86
CA ALA A 8 0.11 2.08 -7.12
C ALA A 8 0.91 3.30 -7.62
N ARG A 9 1.09 3.43 -8.94
CA ARG A 9 1.78 4.60 -9.52
C ARG A 9 1.05 5.90 -9.21
N ARG A 10 -0.28 5.89 -9.29
CA ARG A 10 -1.10 7.07 -9.00
C ARG A 10 -1.06 7.44 -7.51
N SER A 11 -1.10 6.44 -6.62
CA SER A 11 -0.88 6.62 -5.17
C SER A 11 0.46 7.28 -4.88
N LEU A 12 1.54 6.81 -5.51
CA LEU A 12 2.87 7.41 -5.36
C LEU A 12 2.89 8.89 -5.80
N CYS A 13 2.26 9.23 -6.92
CA CYS A 13 2.14 10.61 -7.36
C CYS A 13 1.40 11.46 -6.33
N TYR A 14 0.30 10.96 -5.76
CA TYR A 14 -0.44 11.67 -4.72
C TYR A 14 0.39 11.87 -3.43
N LEU A 15 1.21 10.89 -3.04
CA LEU A 15 2.13 11.03 -1.91
C LEU A 15 3.18 12.14 -2.14
N LEU A 16 3.67 12.27 -3.38
CA LEU A 16 4.64 13.30 -3.76
C LEU A 16 4.02 14.71 -3.83
N TYR A 17 2.74 14.81 -4.17
CA TYR A 17 1.96 16.06 -4.17
C TYR A 17 1.31 16.39 -2.81
N ASP A 18 1.68 15.65 -1.76
CA ASP A 18 1.15 15.81 -0.41
C ASP A 18 -0.39 15.69 -0.32
N GLN A 19 -0.95 14.77 -1.10
CA GLN A 19 -2.36 14.38 -1.08
C GLN A 19 -2.52 12.97 -0.49
N PRO A 20 -2.26 12.76 0.80
CA PRO A 20 -2.23 11.43 1.39
C PRO A 20 -3.61 10.73 1.39
N ASP A 21 -4.73 11.46 1.49
CA ASP A 21 -6.07 10.88 1.37
C ASP A 21 -6.31 10.22 0.02
N ALA A 22 -5.87 10.86 -1.06
CA ALA A 22 -5.99 10.32 -2.41
C ALA A 22 -5.06 9.12 -2.61
N ALA A 23 -3.85 9.21 -2.05
CA ALA A 23 -2.90 8.11 -2.05
C ALA A 23 -3.44 6.87 -1.32
N LEU A 24 -4.09 7.06 -0.17
CA LEU A 24 -4.69 5.98 0.62
C LEU A 24 -5.80 5.28 -0.15
N ARG A 25 -6.72 6.05 -0.77
CA ARG A 25 -7.79 5.47 -1.60
C ARG A 25 -7.26 4.61 -2.73
N ASP A 26 -6.22 5.07 -3.41
CA ASP A 26 -5.58 4.29 -4.48
C ASP A 26 -4.83 3.06 -3.95
N GLY A 27 -4.19 3.17 -2.78
CA GLY A 27 -3.57 2.03 -2.11
C GLY A 27 -4.58 0.95 -1.73
N MET A 28 -5.76 1.33 -1.24
CA MET A 28 -6.87 0.41 -0.94
C MET A 28 -7.42 -0.23 -2.21
N GLN A 29 -7.59 0.54 -3.29
CA GLN A 29 -8.04 0.01 -4.57
C GLN A 29 -7.02 -1.00 -5.15
N ALA A 30 -5.71 -0.71 -5.02
CA ALA A 30 -4.66 -1.63 -5.43
C ALA A 30 -4.71 -2.96 -4.66
N GLN A 31 -4.96 -2.89 -3.35
CA GLN A 31 -5.15 -4.07 -2.49
C GLN A 31 -6.40 -4.87 -2.89
N CYS A 32 -7.53 -4.22 -3.18
CA CYS A 32 -8.74 -4.90 -3.64
C CYS A 32 -8.52 -5.65 -4.97
N VAL A 33 -7.73 -5.07 -5.88
CA VAL A 33 -7.42 -5.70 -7.17
C VAL A 33 -6.40 -6.83 -7.02
N TYR A 34 -5.42 -6.68 -6.13
CA TYR A 34 -4.41 -7.69 -5.88
C TYR A 34 -4.07 -7.78 -4.37
N PRO A 35 -4.76 -8.67 -3.63
CA PRO A 35 -4.57 -8.81 -2.18
C PRO A 35 -3.19 -9.31 -1.78
N ASP A 36 -2.56 -10.12 -2.63
CA ASP A 36 -1.24 -10.71 -2.36
C ASP A 36 -0.06 -9.77 -2.74
N TRP A 37 -0.29 -8.45 -2.80
CA TRP A 37 0.73 -7.48 -3.18
C TRP A 37 1.18 -6.63 -2.00
N SER A 38 2.34 -6.96 -1.43
CA SER A 38 2.94 -6.22 -0.30
C SER A 38 3.10 -4.73 -0.58
N THR A 39 3.39 -4.33 -1.82
CA THR A 39 3.52 -2.93 -2.22
C THR A 39 2.26 -2.10 -1.99
N ALA A 40 1.06 -2.68 -2.13
CA ALA A 40 -0.18 -1.95 -1.87
C ALA A 40 -0.29 -1.55 -0.38
N PHE A 41 0.05 -2.46 0.53
CA PHE A 41 0.07 -2.20 1.97
C PHE A 41 1.15 -1.18 2.36
N TYR A 42 2.34 -1.24 1.74
CA TYR A 42 3.37 -0.20 1.94
C TYR A 42 2.90 1.19 1.53
N MET A 43 2.14 1.32 0.43
CA MET A 43 1.61 2.61 0.01
C MET A 43 0.55 3.14 0.97
N GLN A 44 -0.31 2.27 1.49
CA GLN A 44 -1.29 2.63 2.51
C GLN A 44 -0.61 3.08 3.81
N SER A 45 0.44 2.39 4.26
CA SER A 45 1.13 2.78 5.48
C SER A 45 1.79 4.15 5.40
N VAL A 46 2.43 4.46 4.26
CA VAL A 46 3.04 5.78 4.03
C VAL A 46 1.95 6.87 3.96
N ALA A 47 0.81 6.59 3.33
CA ALA A 47 -0.32 7.52 3.29
C ALA A 47 -0.89 7.78 4.70
N LEU A 48 -1.10 6.73 5.50
CA LEU A 48 -1.59 6.82 6.87
C LEU A 48 -0.61 7.56 7.79
N ALA A 49 0.69 7.31 7.63
CA ALA A 49 1.72 8.02 8.38
C ALA A 49 1.70 9.53 8.08
N LYS A 50 1.48 9.92 6.82
CA LYS A 50 1.28 11.33 6.42
C LYS A 50 -0.02 11.94 6.95
N LEU A 51 -1.04 11.13 7.21
CA LEU A 51 -2.31 11.55 7.85
C LEU A 51 -2.21 11.62 9.39
N ASN A 52 -1.03 11.41 9.98
CA ASN A 52 -0.80 11.27 11.43
C ASN A 52 -1.54 10.07 12.06
N MET A 53 -1.96 9.10 11.25
CA MET A 53 -2.58 7.83 11.69
C MET A 53 -1.50 6.78 11.91
N HIS A 54 -0.60 7.03 12.86
CA HIS A 54 0.62 6.22 13.03
C HIS A 54 0.36 4.78 13.48
N ASN A 55 -0.73 4.54 14.24
CA ASN A 55 -1.11 3.19 14.66
C ASN A 55 -1.50 2.35 13.44
N ASP A 56 -2.43 2.86 12.62
CA ASP A 56 -2.89 2.17 11.41
C ASP A 56 -1.76 2.01 10.39
N ALA A 57 -0.84 2.98 10.31
CA ALA A 57 0.35 2.88 9.48
C ALA A 57 1.27 1.71 9.91
N ALA A 58 1.47 1.54 11.21
CA ALA A 58 2.28 0.44 11.75
C ALA A 58 1.63 -0.92 11.49
N ASP A 59 0.31 -1.01 11.62
CA ASP A 59 -0.45 -2.24 11.33
C ASP A 59 -0.32 -2.61 9.85
N MET A 60 -0.47 -1.65 8.93
CA MET A 60 -0.29 -1.88 7.50
C MET A 60 1.15 -2.26 7.12
N LEU A 61 2.17 -1.71 7.80
CA LEU A 61 3.57 -2.12 7.62
C LEU A 61 3.81 -3.56 8.06
N ASN A 62 3.19 -3.98 9.15
CA ASN A 62 3.30 -5.34 9.65
C ASN A 62 2.64 -6.33 8.69
N GLU A 63 1.43 -6.02 8.20
CA GLU A 63 0.77 -6.80 7.17
C GLU A 63 1.62 -6.92 5.89
N ALA A 64 2.18 -5.81 5.40
CA ALA A 64 3.05 -5.80 4.23
C ALA A 64 4.25 -6.75 4.40
N SER A 65 4.90 -6.68 5.57
CA SER A 65 6.08 -7.48 5.90
C SER A 65 5.76 -8.97 6.03
N THR A 66 4.65 -9.32 6.69
CA THR A 66 4.21 -10.73 6.80
C THR A 66 3.87 -11.33 5.43
N LEU A 67 3.30 -10.52 4.53
CA LEU A 67 2.92 -10.95 3.19
C LEU A 67 4.15 -11.15 2.30
N GLU A 68 5.15 -10.28 2.43
CA GLU A 68 6.45 -10.42 1.77
C GLU A 68 7.21 -11.64 2.26
N GLU A 69 7.24 -11.89 3.58
CA GLU A 69 7.86 -13.08 4.15
C GLU A 69 7.22 -14.37 3.62
N LYS A 70 5.88 -14.42 3.56
CA LYS A 70 5.14 -15.54 2.95
C LYS A 70 5.50 -15.72 1.47
N ARG A 71 5.70 -14.62 0.73
CA ARG A 71 6.10 -14.65 -0.68
C ARG A 71 7.51 -15.20 -0.85
N LEU A 72 8.46 -14.76 -0.01
CA LEU A 72 9.85 -15.22 -0.03
C LEU A 72 9.95 -16.71 0.29
N ARG A 73 9.22 -17.18 1.31
CA ARG A 73 9.15 -18.61 1.67
C ARG A 73 8.55 -19.48 0.56
N LYS A 74 7.61 -18.96 -0.24
CA LYS A 74 7.04 -19.68 -1.40
C LYS A 74 7.98 -19.71 -2.62
N ALA A 75 8.96 -18.82 -2.69
CA ALA A 75 9.92 -18.73 -3.78
C ALA A 75 11.21 -19.54 -3.52
N SER A 76 11.34 -20.11 -2.31
CA SER A 76 12.45 -20.95 -1.85
C SER A 76 12.11 -22.42 -2.00
#